data_AF-A0A523T9G6-F1
#
_entry.id   AF-A0A523T9G6-F1
#
_cell.length_a   1.000
_cell.length_b   1.000
_cell.length_c   1.000
_cell.angle_alpha   90.00
_cell.angle_beta   90.00
_cell.angle_gamma   90.00
#
_symmetry.space_group_name_H-M   'P 1'
#
loop_
_entity.id
_entity.type
_entity.pdbx_description
1 polymer ?
#
loop_
_entity_poly.entity_id
_entity_poly.type
_entity_poly.pdbx_seq_one_letter_code
_entity_poly.pdbx_strand_id
1 'polypeptide(L)' 'MQCGCVSLGGVKCDGCQRVIPYLGRYLIVEEEGAVLRLCVDCCLKKGCANYKQDKGEQVLTFFTGEG' A
#
# COMPACT_ATOMS: atom_id res chain seq x y z
N MET A 1 -20.09 -20.70 22.78
CA MET A 1 -18.82 -20.81 22.03
C MET A 1 -19.05 -20.18 20.66
N GLN A 2 -18.69 -18.92 20.47
CA GLN A 2 -18.81 -18.24 19.16
C GLN A 2 -17.41 -18.12 18.56
N CYS A 3 -17.03 -19.08 17.72
CA CYS A 3 -15.88 -18.93 16.83
C CYS A 3 -16.34 -18.18 15.57
N GLY A 4 -16.71 -16.91 15.74
CA GLY A 4 -16.90 -15.98 14.63
C GLY A 4 -15.54 -15.51 14.14
N CYS A 5 -14.75 -16.39 13.51
CA CYS A 5 -13.52 -15.97 12.83
C CYS A 5 -13.92 -15.23 11.56
N VAL A 6 -14.20 -13.92 11.67
CA VAL A 6 -14.21 -13.07 10.50
C VAL A 6 -12.75 -12.88 10.08
N SER A 7 -12.28 -13.74 9.19
CA SER A 7 -11.05 -13.47 8.46
C SER A 7 -11.37 -12.33 7.51
N LEU A 8 -11.34 -11.09 8.03
CA LEU A 8 -11.27 -9.90 7.21
C LEU A 8 -9.98 -10.02 6.39
N GLY A 9 -10.10 -10.55 5.17
CA GLY A 9 -8.99 -10.89 4.30
C GLY A 9 -7.99 -9.73 4.25
N GLY A 10 -6.89 -9.87 4.98
CA GLY A 10 -5.86 -8.86 5.04
C GLY A 10 -5.05 -8.93 3.76
N VAL A 11 -4.74 -7.77 3.19
CA VAL A 11 -3.90 -7.70 1.99
C VAL A 11 -2.46 -7.94 2.39
N LYS A 12 -1.82 -8.98 1.85
CA LYS A 12 -0.39 -9.20 2.09
C LYS A 12 0.42 -8.20 1.29
N CYS A 13 1.27 -7.43 1.97
CA CYS A 13 2.26 -6.59 1.33
C CYS A 13 3.30 -7.45 0.61
N ASP A 14 3.59 -7.18 -0.65
CA ASP A 14 4.58 -7.93 -1.41
C ASP A 14 6.02 -7.62 -0.97
N GLY A 15 6.28 -6.36 -0.58
CA GLY A 15 7.62 -5.91 -0.17
C GLY A 15 8.05 -6.39 1.22
N CYS A 16 7.19 -6.29 2.23
CA CYS A 16 7.53 -6.69 3.61
C CYS A 16 6.79 -7.94 4.09
N GLN A 17 5.97 -8.57 3.23
CA GLN A 17 5.18 -9.76 3.51
C GLN A 17 4.20 -9.63 4.70
N ARG A 18 4.02 -8.42 5.22
CA ARG A 18 3.12 -8.11 6.33
C ARG A 18 1.68 -8.14 5.86
N VAL A 19 0.80 -8.74 6.67
CA VAL A 19 -0.64 -8.66 6.45
C VAL A 19 -1.11 -7.26 6.83
N ILE A 20 -1.61 -6.52 5.84
CA ILE A 20 -2.22 -5.21 6.02
C ILE A 20 -3.66 -5.47 6.44
N PRO A 21 -4.10 -4.97 7.61
CA PRO A 21 -5.49 -5.13 8.03
C PRO A 21 -6.42 -4.51 6.99
N TYR A 22 -7.66 -4.98 6.90
CA TYR A 22 -8.66 -4.49 5.93
C TYR A 22 -8.84 -2.95 5.97
N LEU A 23 -8.66 -2.32 7.13
CA LEU A 23 -8.71 -0.86 7.32
C LEU A 23 -7.38 -0.15 7.05
N GLY A 24 -6.32 -0.90 6.75
CA GLY A 24 -5.00 -0.37 6.45
C GLY A 24 -4.93 0.15 5.02
N ARG A 25 -4.31 1.31 4.84
CA ARG A 25 -4.05 1.87 3.51
C ARG A 25 -2.91 1.09 2.87
N TYR A 26 -3.14 0.57 1.68
CA TYR A 26 -2.13 -0.07 0.85
C TYR A 26 -2.24 0.47 -0.56
N LEU A 27 -1.15 0.36 -1.30
CA LEU A 27 -1.09 0.76 -2.69
C LEU A 27 -1.00 -0.46 -3.59
N ILE A 28 -1.57 -0.28 -4.77
CA ILE A 28 -1.46 -1.22 -5.87
C ILE A 28 -0.55 -0.54 -6.90
N VAL A 29 0.59 -1.15 -7.18
CA VAL A 29 1.58 -0.67 -8.15
C VAL A 29 1.68 -1.71 -9.26
N GLU A 30 1.52 -1.27 -10.50
CA GLU A 30 1.67 -2.13 -11.68
C GLU A 30 3.11 -1.98 -12.20
N GLU A 31 3.88 -3.07 -12.17
CA GLU A 31 5.28 -3.08 -12.60
C GLU A 31 5.48 -4.26 -13.57
N GLU A 32 5.89 -3.98 -14.82
CA GLU A 32 6.18 -4.99 -15.86
C GLU A 32 5.07 -6.06 -16.02
N GLY A 33 3.80 -5.66 -15.90
CA GLY A 33 2.64 -6.55 -16.03
C GLY A 33 2.28 -7.33 -14.75
N ALA A 34 2.99 -7.11 -13.64
CA ALA A 34 2.67 -7.64 -12.33
C ALA A 34 2.03 -6.57 -11.43
N VAL A 35 0.91 -6.93 -10.79
CA VAL A 35 0.21 -6.07 -9.84
C VAL A 35 0.75 -6.33 -8.42
N LEU A 36 1.55 -5.41 -7.90
CA LEU A 36 2.16 -5.50 -6.58
C LEU A 36 1.31 -4.74 -5.55
N ARG A 37 1.03 -5.38 -4.41
CA ARG A 37 0.33 -4.75 -3.29
C ARG A 37 1.35 -4.34 -2.25
N LEU A 38 1.61 -3.05 -2.09
CA LEU A 38 2.65 -2.56 -1.18
C LEU A 38 2.03 -1.73 -0.06
N CYS A 39 2.55 -1.87 1.16
CA CYS A 39 2.22 -0.94 2.23
C CYS A 39 2.84 0.44 1.93
N VAL A 40 2.32 1.49 2.57
CA VAL A 40 2.80 2.86 2.40
C VAL A 40 4.33 2.95 2.60
N ASP A 41 4.88 2.28 3.61
CA ASP A 41 6.32 2.26 3.89
C ASP A 41 7.15 1.65 2.75
N CYS A 42 6.73 0.49 2.24
CA CYS A 42 7.37 -0.15 1.09
C CYS A 42 7.24 0.68 -0.18
N CYS A 43 6.10 1.34 -0.37
CA CYS A 43 5.85 2.20 -1.52
C CYS A 43 6.76 3.43 -1.53
N LEU A 44 7.00 4.03 -0.36
CA LEU A 44 7.94 5.14 -0.18
C LEU A 44 9.39 4.72 -0.42
N LYS A 45 9.78 3.54 0.10
CA LYS A 45 11.12 2.99 -0.14
C LYS A 45 11.38 2.66 -1.59
N LYS A 46 10.36 2.17 -2.30
CA LYS A 46 10.45 1.83 -3.73
C LYS A 46 10.44 3.08 -4.63
N GLY A 47 10.02 4.24 -4.11
CA GLY A 47 9.91 5.49 -4.88
C GLY A 47 8.63 5.61 -5.71
N CYS A 48 7.69 4.66 -5.59
CA CYS A 48 6.39 4.71 -6.28
C CYS A 48 5.43 5.74 -5.64
N ALA A 49 5.67 6.10 -4.39
CA ALA A 49 4.99 7.18 -3.70
C ALA A 49 6.02 8.11 -3.07
N ASN A 50 5.70 9.41 -3.02
CA ASN A 50 6.55 10.38 -2.34
C ASN A 50 5.70 11.28 -1.43
N TYR A 51 6.22 11.57 -0.25
CA TYR A 51 5.65 12.61 0.61
C TYR A 51 6.16 13.96 0.13
N LYS A 52 5.28 14.73 -0.49
CA LYS A 52 5.56 16.11 -0.82
C LYS A 52 4.98 16.99 0.30
N GLN A 53 5.82 17.84 0.86
CA GLN A 53 5.37 18.81 1.85
C GLN A 53 4.91 20.06 1.08
N ASP A 54 3.60 20.29 1.04
CA ASP A 54 3.00 21.45 0.38
C ASP A 54 2.33 22.32 1.44
N LYS A 55 2.80 23.57 1.59
CA LYS A 55 2.29 24.54 2.59
C LYS A 55 2.10 24.00 4.01
N GLY A 56 2.99 23.11 4.47
CA GLY A 56 2.97 22.57 5.84
C GLY A 56 2.11 21.32 6.03
N GLU A 57 1.43 20.83 4.99
CA GLU A 57 0.71 19.56 5.00
C GLU A 57 1.51 18.47 4.24
N GLN A 58 1.57 17.26 4.81
CA GLN A 58 2.24 16.12 4.17
C GLN A 58 1.28 15.46 3.18
N VAL A 59 1.44 15.75 1.90
CA VAL A 59 0.63 15.16 0.84
C VAL A 59 1.33 13.94 0.27
N LEU A 60 0.65 12.79 0.31
CA LEU A 60 1.11 11.54 -0.30
C LEU A 60 0.76 11.59 -1.79
N THR A 61 1.77 11.80 -2.64
CA THR A 61 1.58 11.83 -4.10
C THR A 61 1.99 10.49 -4.68
N PHE A 62 1.09 9.88 -5.45
CA PHE A 62 1.30 8.62 -6.13
C PHE A 62 1.66 8.88 -7.59
N PHE A 63 2.77 8.30 -8.03
CA PHE A 63 3.18 8.37 -9.43
C PHE A 63 2.68 7.09 -10.12
N THR A 64 1.43 7.09 -10.55
CA THR A 64 0.95 6.08 -11.50
C THR A 64 1.47 6.50 -12.85
N GLY A 65 2.42 5.76 -13.42
CA GLY A 65 2.84 5.97 -14.80
C GLY A 65 1.68 5.67 -15.74
N GLU A 66 0.90 6.68 -16.10
CA GLU A 66 0.13 6.65 -17.35
C GLU A 66 1.15 6.68 -18.49
N GLY A 67 1.24 5.56 -19.22
CA GLY A 67 1.97 5.42 -20.47
C GLY A 67 1.14 4.60 -21.44
#